data_AF-A0A1G0CFK7-F1
#
_entry.id   AF-A0A1G0CFK7-F1
#
_cell.length_a   1.000
_cell.length_b   1.000
_cell.length_c   1.000
_cell.angle_alpha   90.00
_cell.angle_beta   90.00
_cell.angle_gamma   90.00
#
_symmetry.space_group_name_H-M   'P 1'
#
loop_
_entity.id
_entity.type
_entity.pdbx_description
1 polymer ?
#
loop_
_entity_poly.entity_id
_entity_poly.type
_entity_poly.pdbx_seq_one_letter_code
_entity_poly.pdbx_strand_id
1 'polypeptide(L)'
;METFHSGDVFFLQENDDYIVYKAIQSVENNRLFVKVYWPTDSVPTAKNWKSLDLRTACEAIQLSDKQKITFLINETVSAEELEECANFKRIETGLKQRAENLVVILEHGEALLQEGKMEEALSLFTEAASYSKYDHRIFDLRGYCLLKLCRYSEAIADLEHSLTIRPEGKETLHYCAEAYSKTKQFEKAEAKMEQLKAIEDE
;
A
#
# COMPACT_ATOMS: atom_id res chain seq x y z
N MET A 1 30.97 0.25 5.11
CA MET A 1 29.66 -0.35 5.45
C MET A 1 29.85 -1.18 6.69
N GLU A 2 29.06 -0.91 7.72
CA GLU A 2 29.02 -1.73 8.93
C GLU A 2 28.35 -3.07 8.59
N THR A 3 28.99 -4.17 8.95
CA THR A 3 28.46 -5.51 8.70
C THR A 3 27.60 -5.94 9.87
N PHE A 4 26.31 -6.16 9.63
CA PHE A 4 25.36 -6.66 10.62
C PHE A 4 25.37 -8.17 10.70
N HIS A 5 25.34 -8.69 11.92
CA HIS A 5 25.19 -10.10 12.23
C HIS A 5 23.82 -10.34 12.88
N SER A 6 23.26 -11.53 12.63
CA SER A 6 22.10 -12.00 13.40
C SER A 6 22.43 -11.95 14.88
N GLY A 7 21.52 -11.38 15.65
CA GLY A 7 21.68 -11.19 17.09
C GLY A 7 22.15 -9.80 17.50
N ASP A 8 22.66 -8.98 16.58
CA ASP A 8 23.17 -7.65 16.92
C ASP A 8 22.06 -6.78 17.49
N VAL A 9 22.27 -6.28 18.70
CA VAL A 9 21.44 -5.28 19.35
C VAL A 9 22.12 -3.94 19.20
N PHE A 10 21.42 -2.98 18.63
CA PHE A 10 21.95 -1.64 18.37
C PHE A 10 20.85 -0.59 18.56
N PHE A 11 21.22 0.68 18.61
CA PHE A 11 20.26 1.77 18.59
C PHE A 11 20.60 2.83 17.56
N LEU A 12 19.57 3.54 17.14
CA LEU A 12 19.64 4.78 16.36
C LEU A 12 19.12 5.92 17.23
N GLN A 13 19.70 7.10 17.05
CA GLN A 13 19.13 8.33 17.62
C GLN A 13 18.26 9.00 16.57
N GLU A 14 16.98 9.19 16.89
CA GLU A 14 16.02 9.91 16.07
C GLU A 14 15.47 11.08 16.87
N ASN A 15 15.84 12.30 16.47
CA ASN A 15 15.60 13.52 17.24
C ASN A 15 16.22 13.41 18.66
N ASP A 16 15.40 13.55 19.70
CA ASP A 16 15.80 13.49 21.11
C ASP A 16 15.66 12.08 21.71
N ASP A 17 15.13 11.11 20.96
CA ASP A 17 14.90 9.74 21.42
C ASP A 17 15.87 8.73 20.81
N TYR A 18 16.03 7.60 21.50
CA TYR A 18 16.78 6.44 21.06
C TYR A 18 15.83 5.28 20.76
N ILE A 19 15.98 4.68 19.58
CA ILE A 19 15.21 3.49 19.18
C ILE A 19 16.16 2.30 19.16
N VAL A 20 15.83 1.27 19.94
CA VAL A 20 16.61 0.03 20.00
C VAL A 20 16.06 -0.98 19.01
N TYR A 21 16.98 -1.68 18.37
CA TYR A 21 16.73 -2.76 17.43
C TYR A 21 17.50 -4.00 17.86
N LYS A 22 16.92 -5.17 17.64
CA LYS A 22 17.65 -6.45 17.65
C LYS A 22 17.54 -7.08 16.27
N ALA A 23 18.66 -7.24 15.58
CA ALA A 23 18.73 -7.90 14.28
C ALA A 23 18.42 -9.39 14.39
N ILE A 24 17.38 -9.83 13.69
CA ILE A 24 17.04 -11.25 13.56
C ILE A 24 17.77 -11.82 12.36
N GLN A 25 17.67 -11.15 11.21
CA GLN A 25 18.26 -11.59 9.95
C GLN A 25 18.67 -10.40 9.10
N SER A 26 19.84 -10.47 8.46
CA SER A 26 20.26 -9.53 7.42
C SER A 26 19.90 -10.05 6.03
N VAL A 27 19.56 -9.15 5.13
CA VAL A 27 19.38 -9.37 3.69
C VAL A 27 20.37 -8.50 2.93
N GLU A 28 20.49 -8.71 1.63
CA GLU A 28 21.26 -7.84 0.73
C GLU A 28 20.85 -6.35 0.87
N ASN A 29 21.79 -5.45 0.56
CA ASN A 29 21.59 -4.01 0.52
C ASN A 29 21.19 -3.35 1.86
N ASN A 30 21.80 -3.71 3.00
CA ASN A 30 21.54 -3.11 4.32
C ASN A 30 20.06 -3.17 4.78
N ARG A 31 19.31 -4.14 4.25
CA ARG A 31 17.94 -4.42 4.70
C ARG A 31 18.00 -5.46 5.82
N LEU A 32 17.44 -5.12 6.97
CA LEU A 32 17.42 -5.98 8.15
C LEU A 32 15.99 -6.33 8.54
N PHE A 33 15.79 -7.55 9.02
CA PHE A 33 14.62 -7.92 9.80
C PHE A 33 14.96 -7.82 11.28
N VAL A 34 14.21 -7.00 12.00
CA VAL A 34 14.54 -6.59 13.37
C VAL A 34 13.34 -6.71 14.30
N LYS A 35 13.62 -6.93 15.59
CA LYS A 35 12.73 -6.50 16.67
C LYS A 35 12.92 -5.02 16.92
N VAL A 36 11.82 -4.31 17.15
CA VAL A 36 11.83 -2.87 17.44
C VAL A 36 11.25 -2.66 18.84
N TYR A 37 11.94 -1.87 19.64
CA TYR A 37 11.52 -1.49 20.98
C TYR A 37 10.96 -0.07 20.98
N TRP A 38 10.10 0.25 21.96
CA TRP A 38 9.58 1.62 22.08
C TRP A 38 10.72 2.64 22.32
N PRO A 39 10.62 3.86 21.77
CA PRO A 39 11.63 4.89 21.96
C PRO A 39 11.86 5.24 23.43
N THR A 40 13.09 5.64 23.78
CA THR A 40 13.45 6.12 25.11
C THR A 40 14.28 7.40 25.03
N ASP A 41 14.10 8.27 26.01
CA ASP A 41 14.89 9.49 26.25
C ASP A 41 16.27 9.23 26.86
N SER A 42 16.50 8.01 27.36
CA SER A 42 17.73 7.61 28.01
C SER A 42 18.62 6.76 27.09
N VAL A 43 19.93 7.01 27.09
CA VAL A 43 20.88 6.29 26.22
C VAL A 43 20.81 4.78 26.51
N PRO A 44 20.47 3.94 25.52
CA PRO A 44 20.45 2.50 25.70
C PRO A 44 21.86 1.94 25.94
N THR A 45 21.94 0.87 26.73
CA THR A 45 23.17 0.17 27.07
C THR A 45 22.97 -1.33 27.00
N ALA A 46 24.06 -2.09 26.95
CA ALA A 46 24.06 -3.55 27.03
C ALA A 46 23.26 -4.15 28.20
N LYS A 47 23.05 -3.39 29.29
CA LYS A 47 22.42 -3.88 30.53
C LYS A 47 20.95 -3.52 30.68
N ASN A 48 20.52 -2.38 30.12
CA ASN A 48 19.17 -1.84 30.35
C ASN A 48 18.22 -2.00 29.15
N TRP A 49 18.70 -2.27 27.95
CA TRP A 49 17.83 -2.29 26.77
C TRP A 49 16.68 -3.31 26.87
N LYS A 50 16.85 -4.41 27.62
CA LYS A 50 15.81 -5.41 27.87
C LYS A 50 14.65 -4.92 28.74
N SER A 51 14.80 -3.79 29.44
CA SER A 51 13.69 -3.20 30.18
C SER A 51 12.77 -2.37 29.28
N LEU A 52 13.14 -2.15 28.02
CA LEU A 52 12.28 -1.47 27.06
C LEU A 52 11.16 -2.42 26.60
N ASP A 53 9.96 -1.88 26.47
CA ASP A 53 8.83 -2.64 25.96
C ASP A 53 9.01 -2.92 24.46
N LEU A 54 8.66 -4.14 24.05
CA LEU A 54 8.68 -4.54 22.65
C LEU A 54 7.54 -3.82 21.90
N ARG A 55 7.90 -3.11 20.83
CA ARG A 55 6.93 -2.46 19.94
C ARG A 55 6.50 -3.39 18.82
N THR A 56 7.48 -3.98 18.13
CA THR A 56 7.24 -4.86 16.99
C THR A 56 8.13 -6.10 17.07
N ALA A 57 7.51 -7.28 16.93
CA ALA A 57 8.21 -8.56 16.97
C ALA A 57 9.06 -8.85 15.72
N CYS A 58 8.63 -8.34 14.55
CA CYS A 58 9.44 -8.36 13.34
C CYS A 58 9.01 -7.22 12.39
N GLU A 59 9.99 -6.43 11.95
CA GLU A 59 9.83 -5.39 10.93
C GLU A 59 11.02 -5.40 9.98
N ALA A 60 10.80 -5.07 8.71
CA ALA A 60 11.89 -4.85 7.76
C ALA A 60 12.30 -3.38 7.77
N ILE A 61 13.56 -3.11 8.12
CA ILE A 61 14.12 -1.76 8.07
C ILE A 61 15.20 -1.66 7.00
N GLN A 62 15.30 -0.48 6.40
CA GLN A 62 16.34 -0.13 5.44
C GLN A 62 17.26 0.89 6.09
N LEU A 63 18.52 0.52 6.32
CA LEU A 63 19.50 1.44 6.90
C LEU A 63 20.21 2.22 5.80
N SER A 64 20.44 3.51 6.07
CA SER A 64 21.21 4.42 5.22
C SER A 64 22.58 4.69 5.82
N ASP A 65 23.59 4.94 4.97
CA ASP A 65 24.96 5.24 5.41
C ASP A 65 25.07 6.55 6.23
N LYS A 66 24.00 7.35 6.30
CA LYS A 66 23.96 8.62 7.04
C LYS A 66 23.51 8.46 8.50
N GLN A 67 22.92 7.32 8.84
CA GLN A 67 22.43 7.07 10.20
C GLN A 67 23.58 6.69 11.13
N LYS A 68 23.60 7.29 12.32
CA LYS A 68 24.58 6.95 13.36
C LYS A 68 24.09 5.73 14.13
N ILE A 69 24.69 4.58 13.85
CA ILE A 69 24.38 3.30 14.49
C ILE A 69 25.33 3.11 15.68
N THR A 70 24.79 2.66 16.81
CA THR A 70 25.59 2.27 17.99
C THR A 70 25.23 0.85 18.42
N PHE A 71 26.19 -0.07 18.29
CA PHE A 71 26.05 -1.46 18.73
C PHE A 71 26.18 -1.57 20.25
N LEU A 72 25.30 -2.36 20.85
CA LEU A 72 25.26 -2.63 22.29
C LEU A 72 25.88 -3.98 22.62
N ILE A 73 25.32 -5.05 22.05
CA ILE A 73 25.69 -6.46 22.28
C ILE A 73 25.28 -7.32 21.10
N ASN A 74 25.73 -8.57 21.06
CA ASN A 74 25.20 -9.60 20.19
C ASN A 74 24.55 -10.71 21.05
N GLU A 75 23.29 -11.03 20.75
CA GLU A 75 22.54 -12.10 21.43
C GLU A 75 22.18 -13.24 20.50
N THR A 76 21.98 -14.43 21.06
CA THR A 76 21.41 -15.54 20.30
C THR A 76 20.00 -15.18 19.82
N VAL A 77 19.75 -15.42 18.53
CA VAL A 77 18.40 -15.37 17.96
C VAL A 77 17.69 -16.68 18.29
N SER A 78 16.51 -16.60 18.91
CA SER A 78 15.72 -17.78 19.28
C SER A 78 15.01 -18.40 18.09
N ALA A 79 14.57 -19.66 18.22
CA ALA A 79 13.75 -20.31 17.19
C ALA A 79 12.41 -19.59 16.96
N GLU A 80 11.81 -19.06 18.03
CA GLU A 80 10.57 -18.26 17.99
C GLU A 80 10.76 -16.97 17.18
N GLU A 81 11.89 -16.26 17.39
CA GLU A 81 12.23 -15.05 16.62
C GLU A 81 12.39 -15.32 15.13
N LEU A 82 12.98 -16.47 14.77
CA LEU A 82 13.11 -16.90 13.39
C LEU A 82 11.75 -17.26 12.78
N GLU A 83 10.85 -17.87 13.54
CA GLU A 83 9.50 -18.22 13.09
C GLU A 83 8.63 -16.96 12.86
N GLU A 84 8.67 -16.00 13.78
CA GLU A 84 8.00 -14.69 13.63
C GLU A 84 8.48 -13.96 12.36
N CYS A 85 9.81 -13.93 12.15
CA CYS A 85 10.41 -13.33 10.96
C CYS A 85 10.01 -14.07 9.67
N ALA A 86 10.00 -15.40 9.68
CA ALA A 86 9.54 -16.20 8.54
C ALA A 86 8.07 -15.92 8.19
N ASN A 87 7.20 -15.81 9.20
CA ASN A 87 5.80 -15.46 9.03
C ASN A 87 5.62 -14.05 8.44
N PHE A 88 6.35 -13.07 8.96
CA PHE A 88 6.36 -11.70 8.43
C PHE A 88 6.76 -11.68 6.94
N LYS A 89 7.86 -12.35 6.59
CA LYS A 89 8.36 -12.43 5.21
C LYS A 89 7.36 -13.10 4.27
N ARG A 90 6.64 -14.13 4.72
CA ARG A 90 5.60 -14.80 3.93
C ARG A 90 4.43 -13.85 3.64
N ILE A 91 3.99 -13.09 4.64
CA ILE A 91 2.93 -12.08 4.48
C ILE A 91 3.39 -10.99 3.52
N GLU A 92 4.58 -10.43 3.74
CA GLU A 92 5.16 -9.39 2.88
C GLU A 92 5.27 -9.84 1.42
N THR A 93 5.79 -11.04 1.18
CA THR A 93 5.92 -11.61 -0.17
C THR A 93 4.55 -11.80 -0.81
N GLY A 94 3.57 -12.31 -0.07
CA GLY A 94 2.20 -12.48 -0.57
C GLY A 94 1.53 -11.15 -0.93
N LEU A 95 1.75 -10.09 -0.14
CA LEU A 95 1.26 -8.76 -0.44
C LEU A 95 1.93 -8.18 -1.69
N LYS A 96 3.25 -8.32 -1.80
CA LYS A 96 4.01 -7.86 -2.97
C LYS A 96 3.55 -8.52 -4.26
N GLN A 97 3.39 -9.85 -4.26
CA GLN A 97 2.90 -10.59 -5.43
C GLN A 97 1.48 -10.16 -5.82
N ARG A 98 0.59 -9.93 -4.85
CA ARG A 98 -0.76 -9.41 -5.13
C ARG A 98 -0.71 -8.02 -5.77
N ALA A 99 0.16 -7.15 -5.26
CA ALA A 99 0.33 -5.80 -5.81
C ALA A 99 0.91 -5.84 -7.23
N GLU A 100 1.95 -6.64 -7.47
CA GLU A 100 2.55 -6.82 -8.80
C GLU A 100 1.54 -7.40 -9.80
N ASN A 101 0.80 -8.45 -9.41
CA ASN A 101 -0.25 -9.02 -10.25
C ASN A 101 -1.34 -7.99 -10.58
N LEU A 102 -1.76 -7.19 -9.60
CA LEU A 102 -2.75 -6.14 -9.84
C LEU A 102 -2.26 -5.09 -10.85
N VAL A 103 -0.99 -4.66 -10.75
CA VAL A 103 -0.40 -3.72 -11.71
C VAL A 103 -0.42 -4.31 -13.12
N VAL A 104 0.01 -5.57 -13.29
CA VAL A 104 0.01 -6.24 -14.60
C VAL A 104 -1.40 -6.36 -15.18
N ILE A 105 -2.41 -6.69 -14.36
CA ILE A 105 -3.81 -6.77 -14.80
C ILE A 105 -4.32 -5.40 -15.26
N LEU A 106 -4.00 -4.33 -14.51
CA LEU A 106 -4.41 -2.97 -14.86
C LEU A 106 -3.78 -2.49 -16.18
N GLU A 107 -2.46 -2.67 -16.33
CA GLU A 107 -1.75 -2.30 -17.56
C GLU A 107 -2.29 -3.05 -18.78
N HIS A 108 -2.58 -4.36 -18.63
CA HIS A 108 -3.15 -5.15 -19.72
C HIS A 108 -4.58 -4.71 -20.06
N GLY A 109 -5.41 -4.41 -19.06
CA GLY A 109 -6.76 -3.89 -19.25
C GLY A 109 -6.76 -2.54 -19.96
N GLU A 110 -5.86 -1.64 -19.60
CA GLU A 110 -5.71 -0.34 -20.27
C GLU A 110 -5.25 -0.48 -21.73
N ALA A 111 -4.33 -1.41 -22.02
CA ALA A 111 -3.94 -1.71 -23.39
C ALA A 111 -5.14 -2.20 -24.24
N LEU A 112 -5.97 -3.08 -23.67
CA LEU A 112 -7.20 -3.53 -24.34
C LEU A 112 -8.22 -2.40 -24.55
N LEU A 113 -8.31 -1.44 -23.62
CA LEU A 113 -9.12 -0.23 -23.82
C LEU A 113 -8.63 0.59 -25.01
N GLN A 114 -7.32 0.75 -25.16
CA GLN A 114 -6.72 1.46 -26.31
C GLN A 114 -7.00 0.73 -27.64
N GLU A 115 -7.07 -0.60 -27.61
CA GLU A 115 -7.48 -1.43 -28.76
C GLU A 115 -9.00 -1.45 -28.99
N GLY A 116 -9.80 -0.87 -28.12
CA GLY A 116 -11.26 -0.85 -28.20
C GLY A 116 -11.96 -2.15 -27.75
N LYS A 117 -11.22 -3.08 -27.14
CA LYS A 117 -11.72 -4.39 -26.66
C LYS A 117 -12.35 -4.25 -25.28
N MET A 118 -13.53 -3.62 -25.24
CA MET A 118 -14.19 -3.24 -23.99
C MET A 118 -14.59 -4.43 -23.10
N GLU A 119 -15.07 -5.53 -23.68
CA GLU A 119 -15.50 -6.73 -22.94
C GLU A 119 -14.31 -7.47 -22.30
N GLU A 120 -13.19 -7.57 -23.02
CA GLU A 120 -11.96 -8.20 -22.50
C GLU A 120 -11.36 -7.36 -21.37
N ALA A 121 -11.29 -6.03 -21.55
CA ALA A 121 -10.87 -5.11 -20.50
C ALA A 121 -11.79 -5.18 -19.27
N LEU A 122 -13.10 -5.24 -19.46
CA LEU A 122 -14.07 -5.42 -18.37
C LEU A 122 -13.81 -6.70 -17.57
N SER A 123 -13.48 -7.81 -18.24
CA SER A 123 -13.14 -9.07 -17.56
C SER A 123 -11.92 -8.91 -16.65
N LEU A 124 -10.87 -8.25 -17.13
CA LEU A 124 -9.65 -8.00 -16.35
C LEU A 124 -9.91 -7.08 -15.15
N PHE A 125 -10.64 -5.98 -15.34
CA PHE A 125 -10.96 -5.09 -14.21
C PHE A 125 -11.92 -5.74 -13.21
N THR A 126 -12.75 -6.68 -13.65
CA THR A 126 -13.56 -7.51 -12.74
C THR A 126 -12.68 -8.43 -11.90
N GLU A 127 -11.65 -9.03 -12.50
CA GLU A 127 -10.63 -9.78 -11.76
C GLU A 127 -9.86 -8.88 -10.79
N ALA A 128 -9.39 -7.72 -11.25
CA ALA A 128 -8.69 -6.70 -10.45
C ALA A 128 -9.47 -6.33 -9.17
N ALA A 129 -10.79 -6.14 -9.29
CA ALA A 129 -11.68 -5.79 -8.17
C ALA A 129 -11.77 -6.89 -7.10
N SER A 130 -11.40 -8.14 -7.42
CA SER A 130 -11.30 -9.22 -6.44
C SER A 130 -10.05 -9.12 -5.57
N TYR A 131 -8.98 -8.45 -6.06
CA TYR A 131 -7.73 -8.26 -5.33
C TYR A 131 -7.74 -7.00 -4.47
N SER A 132 -8.41 -5.93 -4.91
CA SER A 132 -8.52 -4.68 -4.15
C SER A 132 -9.88 -4.02 -4.30
N LYS A 133 -10.48 -3.67 -3.16
CA LYS A 133 -11.73 -2.89 -3.10
C LYS A 133 -11.49 -1.39 -2.83
N TYR A 134 -10.24 -1.00 -2.62
CA TYR A 134 -9.85 0.35 -2.20
C TYR A 134 -8.93 1.05 -3.20
N ASP A 135 -8.69 0.45 -4.38
CA ASP A 135 -8.01 1.11 -5.49
C ASP A 135 -9.06 1.72 -6.43
N HIS A 136 -9.19 3.04 -6.40
CA HIS A 136 -10.18 3.78 -7.19
C HIS A 136 -10.03 3.51 -8.70
N ARG A 137 -8.80 3.30 -9.19
CA ARG A 137 -8.51 3.13 -10.63
C ARG A 137 -9.21 1.92 -11.20
N ILE A 138 -9.31 0.84 -10.42
CA ILE A 138 -10.00 -0.40 -10.83
C ILE A 138 -11.46 -0.08 -11.16
N PHE A 139 -12.13 0.66 -10.27
CA PHE A 139 -13.55 0.97 -10.40
C PHE A 139 -13.81 2.08 -11.42
N ASP A 140 -12.88 3.02 -11.60
CA ASP A 140 -12.91 3.99 -12.70
C ASP A 140 -12.90 3.30 -14.05
N LEU A 141 -11.91 2.43 -14.27
CA LEU A 141 -11.71 1.73 -15.54
C LEU A 141 -12.84 0.73 -15.81
N ARG A 142 -13.26 -0.02 -14.78
CA ARG A 142 -14.41 -0.95 -14.89
C ARG A 142 -15.72 -0.20 -15.19
N GLY A 143 -15.97 0.89 -14.46
CA GLY A 143 -17.12 1.77 -14.66
C GLY A 143 -17.13 2.38 -16.06
N TYR A 144 -15.98 2.80 -16.57
CA TYR A 144 -15.81 3.27 -17.95
C TYR A 144 -16.15 2.18 -18.98
N CYS A 145 -15.62 0.96 -18.83
CA CYS A 145 -15.98 -0.17 -19.71
C CYS A 145 -17.49 -0.41 -19.70
N LEU A 146 -18.10 -0.49 -18.51
CA LEU A 146 -19.54 -0.72 -18.35
C LEU A 146 -20.36 0.39 -19.01
N LEU A 147 -19.93 1.65 -18.88
CA LEU A 147 -20.57 2.80 -19.54
C LEU A 147 -20.53 2.65 -21.06
N LYS A 148 -19.37 2.31 -21.65
CA LYS A 148 -19.23 2.10 -23.10
C LYS A 148 -20.01 0.90 -23.61
N LEU A 149 -20.17 -0.13 -22.78
CA LEU A 149 -20.99 -1.31 -23.04
C LEU A 149 -22.49 -1.09 -22.74
N CYS A 150 -22.91 0.16 -22.47
CA CYS A 150 -24.29 0.52 -22.16
C CYS A 150 -24.89 -0.16 -20.90
N ARG A 151 -24.04 -0.69 -20.01
CA ARG A 151 -24.41 -1.30 -18.71
C ARG A 151 -24.45 -0.22 -17.63
N TYR A 152 -25.32 0.78 -17.83
CA TYR A 152 -25.27 2.03 -17.08
C TYR A 152 -25.47 1.89 -15.57
N SER A 153 -26.38 1.02 -15.11
CA SER A 153 -26.63 0.84 -13.68
C SER A 153 -25.41 0.29 -12.93
N GLU A 154 -24.68 -0.63 -13.56
CA GLU A 154 -23.46 -1.20 -13.00
C GLU A 154 -22.31 -0.18 -13.07
N ALA A 155 -22.22 0.58 -14.16
CA ALA A 155 -21.27 1.67 -14.30
C ALA A 155 -21.44 2.71 -13.17
N ILE A 156 -22.67 3.12 -12.88
CA ILE A 156 -22.96 4.05 -11.78
C ILE A 156 -22.45 3.51 -10.45
N ALA A 157 -22.73 2.24 -10.14
CA ALA A 157 -22.30 1.64 -8.88
C ALA A 157 -20.76 1.66 -8.72
N ASP A 158 -20.02 1.35 -9.77
CA ASP A 158 -18.56 1.38 -9.76
C ASP A 158 -18.00 2.80 -9.67
N LEU A 159 -18.54 3.72 -10.48
CA LEU A 159 -18.08 5.10 -10.50
C LEU A 159 -18.37 5.80 -9.17
N GLU A 160 -19.52 5.54 -8.55
CA GLU A 160 -19.82 6.05 -7.20
C GLU A 160 -18.89 5.46 -6.15
N HIS A 161 -18.63 4.14 -6.19
CA HIS A 161 -17.67 3.51 -5.30
C HIS A 161 -16.28 4.13 -5.44
N SER A 162 -15.82 4.35 -6.66
CA SER A 162 -14.55 5.05 -6.92
C SER A 162 -14.53 6.46 -6.33
N LEU A 163 -15.60 7.23 -6.50
CA LEU A 163 -15.72 8.58 -5.94
C LEU A 163 -15.78 8.60 -4.41
N THR A 164 -16.16 7.51 -3.74
CA THR A 164 -16.02 7.42 -2.28
C THR A 164 -14.55 7.32 -1.84
N ILE A 165 -13.69 6.74 -2.68
CA ILE A 165 -12.25 6.59 -2.43
C ILE A 165 -11.49 7.84 -2.87
N ARG A 166 -11.81 8.36 -4.05
CA ARG A 166 -11.22 9.58 -4.62
C ARG A 166 -12.32 10.54 -5.08
N PRO A 167 -12.78 11.44 -4.19
CA PRO A 167 -13.88 12.37 -4.49
C PRO A 167 -13.61 13.34 -5.64
N GLU A 168 -12.34 13.64 -5.90
CA GLU A 168 -11.89 14.64 -6.89
C GLU A 168 -11.49 14.02 -8.25
N GLY A 169 -11.89 12.78 -8.53
CA GLY A 169 -11.63 12.12 -9.82
C GLY A 169 -12.42 12.78 -10.95
N LYS A 170 -11.77 13.67 -11.73
CA LYS A 170 -12.43 14.46 -12.79
C LYS A 170 -13.08 13.58 -13.86
N GLU A 171 -12.34 12.60 -14.38
CA GLU A 171 -12.83 11.64 -15.37
C GLU A 171 -13.99 10.80 -14.80
N THR A 172 -13.87 10.36 -13.55
CA THR A 172 -14.89 9.58 -12.85
C THR A 172 -16.18 10.36 -12.67
N LEU A 173 -16.09 11.64 -12.28
CA LEU A 173 -17.25 12.54 -12.17
C LEU A 173 -17.95 12.71 -13.51
N HIS A 174 -17.18 12.94 -14.58
CA HIS A 174 -17.71 13.05 -15.93
C HIS A 174 -18.43 11.76 -16.36
N TYR A 175 -17.79 10.59 -16.20
CA TYR A 175 -18.41 9.31 -16.54
C TYR A 175 -19.65 9.01 -15.69
N CYS A 176 -19.63 9.36 -14.41
CA CYS A 176 -20.75 9.16 -13.49
C CYS A 176 -21.95 10.02 -13.92
N ALA A 177 -21.71 11.29 -14.26
CA ALA A 177 -22.73 12.19 -14.80
C ALA A 177 -23.29 11.70 -16.15
N GLU A 178 -22.44 11.19 -17.04
CA GLU A 178 -22.86 10.59 -18.31
C GLU A 178 -23.77 9.37 -18.06
N ALA A 179 -23.36 8.45 -17.18
CA ALA A 179 -24.13 7.27 -16.84
C ALA A 179 -25.49 7.61 -16.20
N TYR A 180 -25.52 8.61 -15.32
CA TYR A 180 -26.76 9.12 -14.74
C TYR A 180 -27.70 9.75 -15.78
N SER A 181 -27.14 10.50 -16.74
CA SER A 181 -27.91 11.06 -17.85
C SER A 181 -28.52 9.98 -18.73
N LYS A 182 -27.76 8.90 -19.02
CA LYS A 182 -28.25 7.74 -19.80
C LYS A 182 -29.38 6.98 -19.09
N THR A 183 -29.41 7.02 -17.77
CA THR A 183 -30.50 6.44 -16.95
C THR A 183 -31.60 7.46 -16.58
N LYS A 184 -31.57 8.67 -17.15
CA LYS A 184 -32.54 9.76 -16.92
C LYS A 184 -32.60 10.29 -15.48
N GLN A 185 -31.55 10.05 -14.69
CA GLN A 185 -31.41 10.62 -13.34
C GLN A 185 -30.71 11.99 -13.43
N PHE A 186 -31.38 12.96 -14.06
CA PHE A 186 -30.77 14.24 -14.43
C PHE A 186 -30.28 15.06 -13.23
N GLU A 187 -31.03 15.08 -12.13
CA GLU A 187 -30.64 15.78 -10.89
C GLU A 187 -29.28 15.30 -10.36
N LYS A 188 -29.04 13.98 -10.38
CA LYS A 188 -27.77 13.41 -9.95
C LYS A 188 -26.64 13.68 -10.94
N ALA A 189 -26.95 13.69 -12.24
CA ALA A 189 -25.98 14.05 -13.27
C ALA A 189 -25.51 15.50 -13.12
N GLU A 190 -26.44 16.44 -12.90
CA GLU A 190 -26.15 17.85 -12.66
C GLU A 190 -25.26 18.03 -11.43
N ALA A 191 -25.60 17.37 -10.31
CA ALA A 191 -24.78 17.43 -9.09
C ALA A 191 -23.33 16.97 -9.32
N LYS A 192 -23.11 15.92 -10.12
CA LYS A 192 -21.75 15.45 -10.47
C LYS A 192 -21.01 16.43 -11.38
N MET A 193 -21.70 17.06 -12.32
CA MET A 193 -21.11 18.10 -13.18
C MET A 193 -20.79 19.39 -12.42
N GLU A 194 -21.60 19.77 -11.44
CA GLU A 194 -21.30 20.90 -10.55
C GLU A 194 -20.05 20.62 -9.70
N GLN A 195 -19.94 19.41 -9.15
CA GLN A 195 -18.73 18.98 -8.44
C GLN A 195 -17.49 19.02 -9.35
N LEU A 196 -17.60 18.56 -10.60
CA LEU A 196 -16.50 18.60 -11.57
C LEU A 196 -16.03 20.05 -11.84
N LYS A 197 -16.98 20.96 -12.09
CA LYS A 197 -16.67 22.39 -12.33
C LYS A 197 -15.96 23.03 -11.14
N ALA A 198 -16.42 22.75 -9.92
CA ALA A 198 -15.79 23.27 -8.72
C ALA A 198 -14.29 22.89 -8.62
N ILE A 199 -13.91 21.68 -9.06
CA ILE A 199 -12.51 21.22 -9.06
C ILE A 199 -11.72 21.77 -10.28
N GLU A 200 -12.39 22.24 -11.33
CA GLU A 200 -11.73 22.90 -12.47
C GLU A 200 -11.47 24.39 -12.23
N ASP A 201 -12.27 25.01 -11.36
CA ASP A 201 -12.18 26.42 -10.99
C ASP A 201 -11.18 26.70 -9.84
N GLU A 202 -10.63 25.67 -9.20
CA GLU A 202 -9.57 25.70 -8.16
C GLU A 202 -8.14 25.64 -8.74
#